data_AF-A0A918Q3B3-F1
#
_entry.id   AF-A0A918Q3B3-F1
#
_cell.length_a   1.000
_cell.length_b   1.000
_cell.length_c   1.000
_cell.angle_alpha   90.00
_cell.angle_beta   90.00
_cell.angle_gamma   90.00
#
_symmetry.space_group_name_H-M   'P 1'
#
loop_
_entity.id
_entity.type
_entity.pdbx_description
1 polymer ?
#
loop_
_entity_poly.entity_id
_entity_poly.type
_entity_poly.pdbx_seq_one_letter_code
_entity_poly.pdbx_strand_id
1 'polypeptide(L)'
;MALIRAQNLYDLQERTQIGPMRYPLLSQPVMEACLRVPTWLWIEGGRNRAIAREAFADRLPPLVAHRKTKGEFTGFCGEIYEARKPFLRDFLLGGLLAQQGLLNCPAIETYLSRATPARDIGFCELLDLTGVENWCRQWADAPCHS
;
A
#
# COMPACT_ATOMS: atom_id res chain seq x y z
N MET A 1 8.93 0.69 -11.74
CA MET A 1 8.30 0.56 -10.39
C MET A 1 6.81 0.95 -10.33
N ALA A 2 6.15 1.43 -11.39
CA ALA A 2 4.71 1.69 -11.37
C ALA A 2 3.86 0.46 -11.77
N LEU A 3 4.37 -0.40 -12.66
CA LEU A 3 3.67 -1.59 -13.16
C LEU A 3 3.52 -2.69 -12.11
N ILE A 4 4.54 -2.93 -11.27
CA ILE A 4 4.49 -3.95 -10.21
C ILE A 4 3.37 -3.66 -9.19
N ARG A 5 3.05 -2.37 -8.93
CA ARG A 5 1.93 -2.02 -8.04
C ARG A 5 0.54 -2.28 -8.64
N ALA A 6 0.43 -2.38 -9.96
CA ALA A 6 -0.85 -2.70 -10.60
C ALA A 6 -1.21 -4.18 -10.39
N GLN A 7 -0.23 -5.08 -10.29
CA GLN A 7 -0.45 -6.49 -10.00
C GLN A 7 -1.06 -6.71 -8.60
N ASN A 8 -0.60 -5.99 -7.59
CA ASN A 8 -1.23 -6.02 -6.25
C ASN A 8 -2.72 -5.62 -6.26
N LEU A 9 -3.18 -4.88 -7.27
CA LEU A 9 -4.59 -4.51 -7.39
C LEU A 9 -5.45 -5.66 -7.94
N TYR A 10 -4.87 -6.55 -8.75
CA TYR A 10 -5.53 -7.77 -9.24
C TYR A 10 -5.64 -8.83 -8.15
N ASP A 11 -4.64 -8.91 -7.25
CA ASP A 11 -4.61 -9.90 -6.16
C ASP A 11 -5.56 -9.57 -4.99
N LEU A 12 -6.22 -8.40 -4.99
CA LEU A 12 -7.29 -8.03 -4.03
C LEU A 12 -8.64 -8.71 -4.41
N GLN A 13 -8.61 -10.02 -4.62
CA GLN A 13 -9.71 -10.87 -5.12
C GLN A 13 -11.01 -10.72 -4.31
N GLU A 14 -10.95 -10.38 -3.02
CA GLU A 14 -12.13 -10.27 -2.15
C GLU A 14 -13.16 -9.25 -2.65
N ARG A 15 -12.74 -8.15 -3.28
CA ARG A 15 -13.67 -7.09 -3.73
C ARG A 15 -14.45 -7.46 -4.99
N THR A 16 -14.02 -8.48 -5.73
CA THR A 16 -14.72 -8.97 -6.94
C THR A 16 -15.92 -9.85 -6.60
N GLN A 17 -16.03 -10.31 -5.35
CA GLN A 17 -17.16 -11.12 -4.89
C GLN A 17 -18.48 -10.33 -4.77
N ILE A 18 -18.40 -9.00 -4.67
CA ILE A 18 -19.58 -8.12 -4.51
C ILE A 18 -20.12 -7.66 -5.88
N GLY A 19 -19.32 -7.76 -6.95
CA GLY A 19 -19.73 -7.41 -8.31
C GLY A 19 -18.54 -7.12 -9.24
N PRO A 20 -18.80 -6.89 -10.55
CA PRO A 20 -17.75 -6.65 -11.53
C PRO A 20 -17.01 -5.34 -11.24
N MET A 21 -15.73 -5.46 -10.89
CA MET A 21 -14.85 -4.30 -10.67
C MET A 21 -14.31 -3.79 -12.01
N ARG A 22 -14.49 -2.50 -12.28
CA ARG A 22 -13.93 -1.82 -13.45
C ARG A 22 -12.84 -0.84 -13.01
N TYR A 23 -11.77 -0.76 -13.81
CA TYR A 23 -10.65 0.15 -13.56
C TYR A 23 -10.52 1.17 -14.71
N PRO A 24 -11.37 2.22 -14.77
CA PRO A 24 -11.39 3.16 -15.90
C PRO A 24 -10.03 3.80 -16.19
N LEU A 25 -9.24 4.08 -15.15
CA LEU A 25 -7.90 4.67 -15.28
C LEU A 25 -6.84 3.73 -15.88
N LEU A 26 -7.13 2.43 -15.93
CA LEU A 26 -6.28 1.41 -16.58
C LEU A 26 -6.79 1.05 -17.98
N SER A 27 -7.85 1.70 -18.47
CA SER A 27 -8.30 1.49 -19.84
C SER A 27 -7.21 1.96 -20.83
N GLN A 28 -7.05 1.19 -21.91
CA GLN A 28 -6.07 1.48 -22.95
C GLN A 28 -6.06 2.95 -23.43
N PRO A 29 -7.19 3.58 -23.82
CA PRO A 29 -7.17 4.95 -24.31
C PRO A 29 -6.67 5.95 -23.26
N VAL A 30 -6.97 5.73 -21.98
CA VAL A 30 -6.48 6.57 -20.88
C VAL A 30 -4.98 6.38 -20.68
N MET A 31 -4.52 5.12 -20.68
CA MET A 31 -3.10 4.80 -20.54
C MET A 31 -2.27 5.37 -21.70
N GLU A 32 -2.72 5.20 -22.94
CA GLU A 32 -2.06 5.76 -24.13
C GLU A 32 -2.01 7.29 -24.11
N ALA A 33 -3.10 7.94 -23.69
CA ALA A 33 -3.12 9.39 -23.50
C ALA A 33 -2.10 9.83 -22.43
N CYS A 34 -2.06 9.16 -21.28
CA CYS A 34 -1.10 9.46 -20.22
C CYS A 34 0.36 9.25 -20.68
N LEU A 35 0.64 8.18 -21.44
CA LEU A 35 1.98 7.88 -21.94
C LEU A 35 2.45 8.85 -23.02
N ARG A 36 1.52 9.49 -23.75
CA ARG A 36 1.84 10.51 -24.76
C ARG A 36 2.24 11.85 -24.14
N VAL A 37 1.83 12.11 -22.89
CA VAL A 37 2.13 13.38 -22.21
C VAL A 37 3.62 13.43 -21.83
N PRO A 38 4.35 14.48 -22.24
CA PRO A 38 5.73 14.70 -21.81
C PRO A 38 5.91 14.70 -20.30
N THR A 39 6.96 14.04 -19.80
CA THR A 39 7.18 13.82 -18.35
C THR A 39 7.19 15.12 -17.53
N TRP A 40 7.69 16.24 -18.09
CA TRP A 40 7.75 17.52 -17.39
C TRP A 40 6.39 18.20 -17.18
N LEU A 41 5.36 17.88 -17.99
CA LEU A 41 4.00 18.43 -17.81
C LEU A 41 3.26 17.76 -16.64
N TRP A 42 3.77 16.66 -16.10
CA TRP A 42 3.15 15.98 -14.97
C TRP A 42 3.36 16.70 -13.64
N ILE A 43 4.34 17.61 -13.56
CA ILE A 43 4.68 18.35 -12.34
C ILE A 43 4.79 19.84 -12.66
N GLU A 44 3.94 20.65 -12.04
CA GLU A 44 3.97 22.10 -12.18
C GLU A 44 3.70 22.76 -10.83
N GLY A 45 4.44 23.82 -10.49
CA GLY A 45 4.25 24.56 -9.23
C GLY A 45 4.36 23.69 -7.97
N GLY A 46 5.17 22.63 -8.00
CA GLY A 46 5.31 21.65 -6.92
C GLY A 46 4.11 20.71 -6.74
N ARG A 47 3.27 20.56 -7.78
CA ARG A 47 2.05 19.73 -7.73
C ARG A 47 2.17 18.57 -8.71
N ASN A 48 2.01 17.36 -8.20
CA ASN A 48 1.93 16.16 -9.03
C ASN A 48 0.58 16.09 -9.79
N ARG A 49 0.60 15.46 -10.97
CA ARG A 49 -0.54 15.27 -11.87
C ARG A 49 -1.14 16.60 -12.36
N ALA A 50 -0.29 17.60 -12.61
CA ALA A 50 -0.70 18.95 -12.97
C ALA A 50 -1.65 18.97 -14.17
N ILE A 51 -1.22 18.43 -15.32
CA ILE A 51 -2.03 18.35 -16.55
C ILE A 51 -3.38 17.64 -16.36
N ALA A 52 -3.42 16.56 -15.57
CA ALA A 52 -4.66 15.85 -15.31
C ALA A 52 -5.60 16.69 -14.43
N ARG A 53 -5.06 17.45 -13.46
CA ARG A 53 -5.88 18.34 -12.64
C ARG A 53 -6.42 19.52 -13.44
N GLU A 54 -5.60 20.07 -14.33
CA GLU A 54 -5.99 21.16 -15.24
C GLU A 54 -7.12 20.72 -16.18
N ALA A 55 -6.98 19.53 -16.79
CA ALA A 55 -7.99 18.97 -17.71
C ALA A 55 -9.37 18.72 -17.07
N PHE A 56 -9.47 18.71 -15.73
CA PHE A 56 -10.72 18.54 -14.99
C PHE A 56 -11.01 19.69 -14.01
N ALA A 57 -10.29 20.83 -14.12
CA ALA A 57 -10.39 21.92 -13.16
C ALA A 57 -11.78 22.59 -13.17
N ASP A 58 -12.43 22.61 -14.34
CA ASP A 58 -13.79 23.11 -14.56
C ASP A 58 -14.87 22.13 -14.07
N ARG A 59 -14.52 20.87 -13.83
CA ARG A 59 -15.44 19.79 -13.45
C ARG A 59 -15.33 19.33 -12.00
N LEU A 60 -14.32 19.81 -11.26
CA LEU A 60 -14.06 19.43 -9.87
C LEU A 60 -14.17 20.66 -8.96
N PRO A 61 -14.70 20.51 -7.74
CA PRO A 61 -14.66 21.58 -6.75
C PRO A 61 -13.21 22.04 -6.52
N PRO A 62 -12.95 23.36 -6.39
CA PRO A 62 -11.60 23.88 -6.20
C PRO A 62 -10.84 23.24 -5.03
N LEU A 63 -11.53 22.86 -3.96
CA LEU A 63 -10.97 22.13 -2.81
C LEU A 63 -10.35 20.79 -3.22
N VAL A 64 -10.96 20.05 -4.15
CA VAL A 64 -10.49 18.76 -4.67
C VAL A 64 -9.41 18.95 -5.72
N ALA A 65 -9.64 19.87 -6.67
CA ALA A 65 -8.71 20.20 -7.74
C ALA A 65 -7.38 20.71 -7.19
N HIS A 66 -7.42 21.44 -6.07
CA HIS A 66 -6.24 22.04 -5.47
C HIS A 66 -5.64 21.29 -4.28
N ARG A 67 -6.26 20.18 -3.86
CA ARG A 67 -5.78 19.38 -2.74
C ARG A 67 -4.34 18.91 -2.95
N LYS A 68 -3.43 19.39 -2.09
CA LYS A 68 -2.00 19.02 -2.09
C LYS A 68 -1.72 17.76 -1.26
N THR A 69 -2.57 17.46 -0.29
CA THR A 69 -2.47 16.23 0.48
C THR A 69 -3.05 15.09 -0.35
N LYS A 70 -2.23 14.07 -0.63
CA LYS A 70 -2.78 12.75 -0.96
C LYS A 70 -3.65 12.34 0.24
N GLY A 71 -4.74 11.63 -0.01
CA GLY A 71 -5.55 11.00 1.04
C GLY A 71 -4.70 10.64 2.24
N GLU A 72 -5.14 11.02 3.44
CA GLU A 72 -4.61 10.65 4.75
C GLU A 72 -4.67 9.13 4.98
N PHE A 73 -4.50 8.34 3.92
CA PHE A 73 -4.38 6.90 3.94
C PHE A 73 -3.19 6.49 4.78
N THR A 74 -2.08 7.25 4.76
CA THR A 74 -0.96 7.02 5.68
C THR A 74 -1.36 7.29 7.14
N GLY A 75 -2.21 8.28 7.41
CA GLY A 75 -2.72 8.56 8.75
C GLY A 75 -3.67 7.45 9.23
N PHE A 76 -4.64 7.09 8.40
CA PHE A 76 -5.56 5.97 8.63
C PHE A 76 -4.84 4.63 8.81
N CYS A 77 -3.86 4.32 7.97
CA CYS A 77 -3.03 3.13 8.14
C CYS A 77 -2.19 3.20 9.42
N GLY A 78 -1.71 4.39 9.80
CA GLY A 78 -1.04 4.62 11.08
C GLY A 78 -1.96 4.33 12.27
N GLU A 79 -3.21 4.79 12.24
CA GLU A 79 -4.21 4.50 13.30
C GLU A 79 -4.51 3.01 13.41
N ILE A 80 -4.73 2.33 12.28
CA ILE A 80 -4.94 0.87 12.26
C ILE A 80 -3.70 0.14 12.78
N TYR A 81 -2.50 0.57 12.35
CA TYR A 81 -1.25 0.01 12.80
C TYR A 81 -1.11 0.15 14.32
N GLU A 82 -1.31 1.34 14.89
CA GLU A 82 -1.28 1.57 16.33
C GLU A 82 -2.24 0.64 17.09
N ALA A 83 -3.49 0.53 16.61
CA ALA A 83 -4.48 -0.35 17.22
C ALA A 83 -4.11 -1.85 17.13
N ARG A 84 -3.29 -2.24 16.14
CA ARG A 84 -2.90 -3.64 15.87
C ARG A 84 -1.47 -3.97 16.28
N LYS A 85 -0.69 -3.04 16.83
CA LYS A 85 0.69 -3.26 17.29
C LYS A 85 0.87 -4.50 18.18
N PRO A 86 0.02 -4.75 19.20
CA PRO A 86 0.16 -5.94 20.04
C PRO A 86 0.03 -7.23 19.24
N PHE A 87 -0.94 -7.27 18.31
CA PHE A 87 -1.12 -8.42 17.43
C PHE A 87 0.10 -8.62 16.52
N LEU A 88 0.61 -7.56 15.88
CA LEU A 88 1.77 -7.65 14.99
C LEU A 88 3.02 -8.14 15.73
N ARG A 89 3.19 -7.70 16.98
CA ARG A 89 4.27 -8.15 17.86
C ARG A 89 4.21 -9.67 18.06
N ASP A 90 3.09 -10.18 18.54
CA ASP A 90 2.94 -11.60 18.86
C ASP A 90 3.01 -12.46 17.59
N PHE A 91 2.41 -11.98 16.51
CA PHE A 91 2.36 -12.69 15.23
C PHE A 91 3.74 -12.85 14.59
N LEU A 92 4.57 -11.79 14.59
CA LEU A 92 5.91 -11.81 14.00
C LEU A 92 6.95 -12.41 14.94
N LEU A 93 7.02 -11.96 16.19
CA LEU A 93 8.06 -12.38 17.14
C LEU A 93 7.83 -13.81 17.67
N GLY A 94 6.58 -14.26 17.73
CA GLY A 94 6.22 -15.66 17.99
C GLY A 94 6.11 -16.51 16.72
N GLY A 95 6.43 -15.92 15.56
CA GLY A 95 6.20 -16.51 14.24
C GLY A 95 7.22 -17.52 13.78
N LEU A 96 6.90 -18.19 12.67
CA LEU A 96 7.80 -19.10 11.98
C LEU A 96 9.08 -18.38 11.56
N LEU A 97 8.98 -17.16 11.02
CA LEU A 97 10.16 -16.40 10.59
C LEU A 97 11.09 -16.07 11.77
N ALA A 98 10.55 -15.75 12.94
CA ALA A 98 11.34 -15.56 14.16
C ALA A 98 11.98 -16.88 14.63
N GLN A 99 11.23 -17.98 14.63
CA GLN A 99 11.73 -19.30 15.02
C GLN A 99 12.87 -19.81 14.11
N GLN A 100 12.82 -19.46 12.82
CA GLN A 100 13.88 -19.79 11.86
C GLN A 100 15.05 -18.78 11.86
N GLY A 101 15.03 -17.77 12.74
CA GLY A 101 16.09 -16.76 12.83
C GLY A 101 16.17 -15.79 11.63
N LEU A 102 15.07 -15.68 10.87
CA LEU A 102 15.00 -14.84 9.66
C LEU A 102 14.61 -13.39 9.97
N LEU A 103 14.19 -13.11 11.21
CA LEU A 103 13.82 -11.77 11.67
C LEU A 103 14.89 -11.19 12.61
N ASN A 104 15.17 -9.90 12.46
CA ASN A 104 15.85 -9.14 13.48
C ASN A 104 14.87 -8.78 14.60
N CYS A 105 14.59 -9.74 15.48
CA CYS A 105 13.61 -9.60 16.56
C CYS A 105 13.88 -8.38 17.46
N PRO A 106 15.13 -8.08 17.88
CA PRO A 106 15.40 -6.88 18.68
C PRO A 106 15.06 -5.57 17.97
N ALA A 107 15.32 -5.47 16.66
CA ALA A 107 14.98 -4.28 15.89
C ALA A 107 13.46 -4.10 15.75
N ILE A 108 12.74 -5.20 15.50
CA ILE A 108 11.28 -5.21 15.39
C ILE A 108 10.63 -4.82 16.73
N GLU A 109 11.11 -5.38 17.84
CA GLU A 109 10.61 -5.04 19.18
C GLU A 109 10.87 -3.57 19.53
N THR A 110 12.06 -3.07 19.19
CA THR A 110 12.41 -1.65 19.38
C THR A 110 11.51 -0.74 18.53
N TYR A 111 11.15 -1.15 17.32
CA TYR A 111 10.26 -0.38 16.46
C TYR A 111 8.81 -0.38 16.98
N LEU A 112 8.31 -1.55 17.38
CA LEU A 112 6.94 -1.72 17.91
C LEU A 112 6.72 -1.01 19.26
N SER A 113 7.76 -0.85 20.07
CA SER A 113 7.69 -0.16 21.37
C SER A 113 7.64 1.37 21.29
N ARG A 114 7.92 1.96 20.11
CA ARG A 114 7.86 3.41 19.91
C ARG A 114 6.47 3.84 19.46
N ALA A 115 6.04 5.04 19.86
CA ALA A 115 4.89 5.69 19.25
C ALA A 115 5.22 6.00 17.78
N THR A 116 4.29 5.78 16.85
CA THR A 116 4.53 5.97 15.42
C THR A 116 4.68 7.45 15.11
N PRO A 117 5.83 7.91 14.60
CA PRO A 117 6.00 9.30 14.19
C PRO A 117 4.99 9.67 13.08
N ALA A 118 4.54 10.93 13.08
CA ALA A 118 3.76 11.45 11.98
C ALA A 118 4.55 11.30 10.66
N ARG A 119 4.01 10.51 9.72
CA ARG A 119 4.60 10.14 8.42
C ARG A 119 5.67 9.03 8.45
N ASP A 120 5.83 8.31 9.54
CA ASP A 120 6.61 7.08 9.50
C ASP A 120 5.93 6.07 8.56
N ILE A 121 6.72 5.44 7.69
CA ILE A 121 6.28 4.42 6.74
C ILE A 121 6.94 3.07 7.01
N GLY A 122 7.75 2.95 8.07
CA GLY A 122 8.39 1.69 8.48
C GLY A 122 7.37 0.60 8.84
N PHE A 123 6.15 0.97 9.23
CA PHE A 123 5.07 0.02 9.45
C PHE A 123 4.68 -0.74 8.16
N CYS A 124 4.93 -0.16 6.97
CA CYS A 124 4.71 -0.87 5.71
C CYS A 124 5.64 -2.09 5.60
N GLU A 125 6.89 -1.98 6.05
CA GLU A 125 7.83 -3.11 6.04
C GLU A 125 7.39 -4.22 7.00
N LEU A 126 6.86 -3.85 8.18
CA LEU A 126 6.24 -4.83 9.08
C LEU A 126 5.03 -5.51 8.45
N LEU A 127 4.20 -4.78 7.70
CA LEU A 127 3.07 -5.36 6.99
C LEU A 127 3.53 -6.32 5.89
N ASP A 128 4.59 -5.99 5.16
CA ASP A 128 5.19 -6.89 4.18
C ASP A 128 5.70 -8.18 4.86
N LEU A 129 6.39 -8.06 6.00
CA LEU A 129 6.83 -9.20 6.80
C LEU A 129 5.65 -10.06 7.29
N THR A 130 4.53 -9.45 7.70
CA THR A 130 3.34 -10.22 8.05
C THR A 130 2.74 -10.98 6.87
N GLY A 131 2.81 -10.42 5.66
CA GLY A 131 2.41 -11.13 4.44
C GLY A 131 3.27 -12.39 4.21
N VAL A 132 4.58 -12.26 4.36
CA VAL A 132 5.53 -13.39 4.24
C VAL A 132 5.28 -14.44 5.33
N GLU A 133 5.11 -14.03 6.59
CA GLU A 133 4.81 -14.93 7.71
C GLU A 133 3.51 -15.72 7.46
N ASN A 134 2.45 -15.04 7.00
CA ASN A 134 1.19 -15.69 6.68
C ASN A 134 1.33 -16.70 5.52
N TRP A 135 2.11 -16.35 4.50
CA TRP A 135 2.43 -17.27 3.41
C TRP A 135 3.18 -18.49 3.95
N CYS A 136 4.25 -18.32 4.72
CA CYS A 136 5.00 -19.44 5.31
C CYS A 136 4.10 -20.37 6.14
N ARG A 137 3.18 -19.82 6.93
CA ARG A 137 2.22 -20.61 7.73
C ARG A 137 1.28 -21.43 6.84
N GLN A 138 0.72 -20.83 5.79
CA GLN A 138 -0.15 -21.56 4.87
C GLN A 138 0.57 -22.74 4.20
N TRP A 139 1.85 -22.59 3.85
CA TRP A 139 2.65 -23.68 3.30
C TRP A 139 3.05 -24.72 4.33
N ALA A 140 3.28 -24.33 5.57
CA ALA A 140 3.56 -25.26 6.67
C ALA A 140 2.32 -26.09 7.07
N ASP A 141 1.14 -25.49 6.99
CA ASP A 141 -0.15 -26.12 7.32
C ASP A 141 -0.74 -26.91 6.14
N ALA A 142 -0.22 -26.74 4.93
CA ALA A 142 -0.65 -27.52 3.76
C ALA A 142 -0.26 -29.00 3.93
N PRO A 143 -1.18 -29.96 3.70
CA PRO A 143 -0.88 -31.37 3.89
C PRO A 143 0.27 -31.79 2.96
N CYS A 144 1.33 -32.33 3.55
CA CYS A 144 2.41 -32.99 2.81
C CYS A 144 1.81 -34.18 2.06
N HIS A 145 1.62 -34.05 0.74
CA HIS A 145 1.38 -35.20 -0.12
C HIS A 145 2.68 -36.01 -0.20
N SER A 146 2.83 -36.96 0.71
CA SER A 146 3.85 -38.02 0.66
C SER A 146 3.40 -39.15 -0.26
#